data_AF-A0A8J7GUL6-F1
#
_entry.id   AF-A0A8J7GUL6-F1
#
_cell.length_a   1.000
_cell.length_b   1.000
_cell.length_c   1.000
_cell.angle_alpha   90.00
_cell.angle_beta   90.00
_cell.angle_gamma   90.00
#
_symmetry.space_group_name_H-M   'P 1'
#
loop_
_entity.id
_entity.type
_entity.pdbx_description
1 polymer ?
#
loop_
_entity_poly.entity_id
_entity_poly.type
_entity_poly.pdbx_seq_one_letter_code
_entity_poly.pdbx_strand_id
1 'polypeptide(L)' 'MRSRPLPFAEYTESIGDIDRVVNMLVGGTQRVIEYATLGFAIPQPMPDKVRAAFERLVDAGFSTRLVRAT' A
#
# COMPACT_ATOMS: atom_id res chain seq x y z
N MET A 1 18.65 -7.28 -10.74
CA MET A 1 18.10 -7.68 -9.43
C MET A 1 16.89 -8.57 -9.68
N ARG A 2 16.95 -9.87 -9.38
CA ARG A 2 15.78 -10.75 -9.50
C ARG A 2 14.99 -10.69 -8.20
N SER A 3 13.66 -10.57 -8.27
CA SER A 3 12.81 -10.71 -7.10
C SER A 3 12.97 -12.14 -6.56
N ARG A 4 13.23 -12.27 -5.25
CA ARG A 4 13.09 -13.56 -4.58
C ARG A 4 11.59 -13.83 -4.46
N PRO A 5 11.06 -14.93 -5.00
CA PRO A 5 9.67 -15.29 -4.78
C PRO A 5 9.52 -15.73 -3.33
N LEU A 6 9.15 -14.79 -2.46
CA LEU A 6 8.81 -15.05 -1.06
C LEU A 6 7.28 -15.04 -0.95
N PRO A 7 6.67 -16.11 -0.40
CA PRO A 7 5.28 -16.08 0.01
C PRO A 7 5.00 -14.94 0.98
N PHE A 8 3.78 -14.40 0.96
CA PHE A 8 3.41 -13.28 1.83
C PHE A 8 3.63 -13.60 3.31
N ALA A 9 3.28 -14.81 3.76
CA ALA A 9 3.48 -15.26 5.13
C ALA A 9 4.96 -15.21 5.56
N GLU A 10 5.86 -15.73 4.73
CA GLU A 10 7.30 -15.70 5.01
C GLU A 10 7.87 -14.27 4.99
N TYR A 11 7.34 -13.40 4.12
CA TYR A 11 7.71 -11.99 4.10
C TYR A 11 7.28 -11.28 5.39
N THR A 12 6.06 -11.55 5.86
CA THR A 12 5.57 -10.99 7.13
C THR A 12 6.39 -11.49 8.32
N GLU A 13 6.74 -12.78 8.35
CA GLU A 13 7.61 -13.36 9.38
C GLU A 13 9.00 -12.71 9.38
N SER A 14 9.56 -12.43 8.20
CA SER A 14 10.88 -11.77 8.09
C SER A 14 10.90 -10.35 8.65
N ILE A 15 9.75 -9.66 8.67
CA ILE A 15 9.60 -8.31 9.22
C ILE A 15 9.18 -8.35 10.70
N GLY A 16 8.50 -9.42 11.12
CA GLY A 16 8.10 -9.67 12.51
C GLY A 16 6.90 -8.84 13.00
N ASP A 17 6.30 -8.03 12.13
CA ASP A 17 5.15 -7.18 12.44
C ASP A 17 4.24 -7.07 11.21
N ILE A 18 3.17 -7.86 11.23
CA ILE A 18 2.21 -7.92 10.12
C ILE A 18 1.46 -6.60 9.95
N ASP A 19 1.13 -5.91 11.04
CA ASP A 19 0.41 -4.65 10.99
C ASP A 19 1.28 -3.58 10.33
N ARG A 20 2.59 -3.56 10.63
CA ARG A 20 3.55 -2.70 9.94
C ARG A 20 3.63 -3.00 8.44
N VAL A 21 3.61 -4.28 8.05
CA VAL A 21 3.61 -4.66 6.62
C VAL A 21 2.35 -4.14 5.93
N VAL A 22 1.18 -4.36 6.53
CA VAL A 22 -0.09 -3.89 5.96
C VAL A 22 -0.11 -2.36 5.85
N ASN A 23 0.28 -1.64 6.90
CA ASN A 23 0.41 -0.18 6.87
C ASN A 23 1.37 0.31 5.78
N MET A 24 2.47 -0.41 5.54
CA MET A 24 3.42 -0.07 4.48
C MET A 24 2.80 -0.24 3.08
N LEU A 25 2.07 -1.33 2.86
CA LEU A 25 1.36 -1.59 1.61
C LEU A 25 0.28 -0.54 1.36
N VAL A 26 -0.56 -0.24 2.36
CA VAL A 26 -1.62 0.77 2.28
C VAL A 26 -1.05 2.15 1.93
N GLY A 27 -0.01 2.60 2.64
CA GLY A 27 0.63 3.89 2.34
C GLY A 27 1.32 3.91 0.96
N GLY A 28 1.84 2.77 0.50
CA GLY A 28 2.38 2.62 -0.85
C GLY A 28 1.30 2.78 -1.92
N THR A 29 0.16 2.11 -1.74
CA THR A 29 -1.00 2.19 -2.65
C THR A 29 -1.55 3.62 -2.73
N GLN A 30 -1.69 4.31 -1.60
CA GLN A 30 -2.14 5.71 -1.61
C GLN A 30 -1.20 6.59 -2.44
N ARG A 31 0.11 6.45 -2.30
CA ARG A 31 1.07 7.26 -3.08
C ARG A 31 0.96 7.05 -4.58
N VAL A 32 0.63 5.84 -5.05
CA VAL A 32 0.37 5.61 -6.48
C VAL A 32 -0.79 6.47 -6.98
N ILE A 33 -1.80 6.72 -6.14
CA ILE A 33 -2.96 7.56 -6.45
C ILE A 33 -2.59 9.04 -6.33
N GLU A 34 -2.11 9.46 -5.16
CA GLU A 34 -1.88 10.88 -4.85
C GLU A 34 -0.78 11.50 -5.70
N TYR A 35 0.31 10.76 -5.94
CA TYR A 35 1.41 11.30 -6.74
C TYR A 35 1.03 11.45 -8.21
N ALA A 36 0.10 10.63 -8.70
CA ALA A 36 -0.47 10.83 -10.02
C ALA A 36 -1.30 12.12 -10.07
N THR A 37 -2.12 12.38 -9.05
CA THR A 37 -2.92 13.62 -8.92
C THR A 37 -2.03 14.87 -8.83
N LEU A 38 -0.91 14.79 -8.11
CA LEU A 38 0.04 15.89 -7.93
C LEU A 38 1.03 16.07 -9.10
N GLY A 39 0.96 15.23 -10.13
CA GLY A 39 1.85 15.29 -11.30
C GLY A 39 3.27 14.77 -11.07
N PHE A 40 3.53 14.11 -9.94
CA PHE A 40 4.82 13.46 -9.64
C PHE A 40 4.95 12.07 -10.30
N ALA A 41 3.82 11.46 -10.70
CA ALA A 41 3.79 10.17 -11.36
C ALA A 41 2.75 10.14 -12.49
N ILE A 42 2.88 9.18 -13.41
CA ILE A 42 1.86 8.93 -14.44
C ILE A 42 0.71 8.12 -13.80
N PRO A 43 -0.56 8.47 -14.04
CA PRO A 43 -1.70 7.69 -13.55
C PRO A 43 -1.65 6.24 -14.06
N GLN A 44 -1.64 5.29 -13.11
CA GLN A 44 -1.67 3.86 -13.43
C GLN A 44 -3.11 3.34 -13.33
N PRO A 45 -3.58 2.52 -14.29
CA PRO A 45 -4.89 1.89 -14.20
C PRO A 45 -4.99 1.06 -12.91
N MET A 46 -5.98 1.37 -12.07
CA MET A 46 -6.20 0.66 -10.81
C MET A 46 -7.50 -0.12 -10.89
N PRO A 47 -7.45 -1.47 -10.84
CA PRO A 47 -8.65 -2.27 -10.79
C PRO A 47 -9.50 -1.92 -9.56
N ASP A 48 -10.82 -1.87 -9.71
CA ASP A 48 -11.75 -1.48 -8.62
C ASP A 48 -11.58 -2.34 -7.38
N LYS A 49 -11.28 -3.64 -7.55
CA LYS A 49 -11.00 -4.55 -6.42
C LYS A 49 -9.82 -4.10 -5.57
N VAL A 50 -8.81 -3.46 -6.17
CA VAL A 50 -7.62 -2.95 -5.46
C VAL A 50 -8.00 -1.69 -4.70
N ARG A 51 -8.77 -0.79 -5.32
CA ARG A 51 -9.28 0.42 -4.66
C ARG A 51 -10.16 0.07 -3.47
N ALA A 52 -11.12 -0.84 -3.64
CA ALA A 52 -11.99 -1.30 -2.56
C ALA A 52 -11.23 -2.02 -1.44
N ALA A 53 -10.15 -2.76 -1.76
CA ALA A 53 -9.30 -3.37 -0.74
C ALA A 53 -8.51 -2.32 0.05
N PHE A 54 -7.99 -1.30 -0.62
CA PHE A 54 -7.34 -0.17 0.03
C PHE A 54 -8.29 0.55 1.00
N GLU A 55 -9.49 0.90 0.54
CA GLU A 55 -10.51 1.56 1.36
C GLU A 55 -10.85 0.73 2.61
N ARG A 56 -11.14 -0.57 2.45
CA ARG A 56 -11.40 -1.47 3.59
C ARG A 56 -10.26 -1.52 4.61
N LEU A 57 -9.01 -1.47 4.17
CA LEU A 57 -7.85 -1.50 5.06
C LEU A 57 -7.66 -0.17 5.78
N VAL A 58 -7.94 0.95 5.12
CA VAL A 58 -7.96 2.27 5.76
C VAL A 58 -9.04 2.31 6.84
N ASP A 59 -10.24 1.85 6.53
CA ASP A 59 -11.37 1.78 7.49
C ASP A 59 -11.09 0.84 8.66
N ALA A 60 -10.33 -0.23 8.43
CA ALA A 60 -9.85 -1.15 9.47
C ALA A 60 -8.73 -0.56 10.35
N GLY A 61 -8.24 0.66 10.06
CA GLY A 61 -7.27 1.37 10.90
C GLY A 61 -5.81 1.30 10.43
N PHE A 62 -5.51 0.71 9.26
CA PHE A 62 -4.14 0.64 8.72
C PHE A 62 -3.71 1.96 8.05
N SER A 63 -3.83 3.07 8.77
CA SER A 63 -3.70 4.44 8.26
C SER A 63 -2.41 5.15 8.70
N THR A 64 -1.52 4.48 9.43
CA THR A 64 -0.35 5.12 10.09
C THR A 64 0.66 5.73 9.11
N ARG A 65 0.63 5.30 7.85
CA ARG A 65 1.54 5.74 6.77
C ARG A 65 0.83 6.47 5.63
N LEU A 66 -0.41 6.90 5.83
CA LEU A 66 -1.12 7.70 4.84
C LEU A 66 -0.49 9.10 4.76
N VAL A 67 -0.39 9.61 3.54
CA VAL A 67 -0.07 11.01 3.27
C VAL A 67 -1.28 11.84 3.67
N ARG A 68 -1.08 12.82 4.55
CA ARG A 68 -2.11 13.79 4.92
C ARG A 68 -1.98 15.01 4.02
N ALA A 69 -3.09 15.44 3.42
CA ALA A 69 -3.16 16.76 2.83
C ALA A 69 -2.92 17.79 3.95
N THR A 70 -1.98 18.71 3.72
CA THR A 70 -1.74 19.85 4.61
C THR A 70 -2.70 20.98 4.25
#